data_AF-A0A920TLF3-F1
#
_entry.id   AF-A0A920TLF3-F1
#
_cell.length_a   1.000
_cell.length_b   1.000
_cell.length_c   1.000
_cell.angle_alpha   90.00
_cell.angle_beta   90.00
_cell.angle_gamma   90.00
#
_symmetry.space_group_name_H-M   'P 1'
#
loop_
_entity.id
_entity.type
_entity.pdbx_description
1 polymer ?
#
loop_
_entity_poly.entity_id
_entity_poly.type
_entity_poly.pdbx_seq_one_letter_code
_entity_poly.pdbx_strand_id
1 'polypeptide(L)'
;MIIQNGADDNASGTAGVLELSQIDEQQKLIKRSVLVVCFDAEEKGLLGSKYYAENPVRNISNTAMMVNMDMIGRLKITHLLWWSR
;
A
#
# COMPACT_ATOMS: atom_id res chain seq x y z
N MET A 1 13.40 12.61 -22.47
CA MET A 1 13.19 12.05 -21.12
C MET A 1 11.71 12.16 -20.84
N ILE A 2 11.03 11.03 -20.64
CA ILE A 2 9.59 11.04 -20.32
C ILE A 2 9.48 11.18 -18.81
N ILE A 3 8.81 12.23 -18.34
CA ILE A 3 8.49 12.39 -16.92
C ILE A 3 7.20 11.64 -16.67
N GLN A 4 7.23 10.66 -15.78
CA GLN A 4 6.04 10.03 -15.23
C GLN A 4 5.69 10.77 -13.93
N ASN A 5 4.58 11.51 -13.92
CA ASN A 5 4.21 12.35 -12.77
C ASN A 5 3.80 11.54 -11.54
N GLY A 6 3.53 10.25 -11.72
CA GLY A 6 3.26 9.29 -10.66
C GLY A 6 2.04 9.56 -9.77
N ALA A 7 1.07 10.31 -10.30
CA ALA A 7 -0.13 10.69 -9.55
C ALA A 7 -0.99 9.48 -9.15
N ASP A 8 -1.09 8.49 -10.03
CA ASP A 8 -1.82 7.25 -9.75
C ASP A 8 -0.85 6.15 -9.29
N ASP A 9 0.23 5.98 -10.03
CA ASP A 9 1.35 5.06 -9.76
C ASP A 9 2.56 5.91 -9.31
N ASN A 10 2.73 6.26 -8.03
CA ASN A 10 2.26 5.59 -6.80
C ASN A 10 1.58 6.53 -5.77
N ALA A 11 1.36 7.80 -6.11
CA ALA A 11 0.88 8.79 -5.14
C ALA A 11 -0.55 8.46 -4.64
N SER A 12 -1.41 7.86 -5.47
CA SER A 12 -2.78 7.50 -5.07
C SER A 12 -2.81 6.46 -3.94
N GLY A 13 -1.99 5.41 -4.04
CA GLY A 13 -1.86 4.38 -3.02
C GLY A 13 -1.32 4.97 -1.71
N THR A 14 -0.28 5.80 -1.82
CA THR A 14 0.30 6.50 -0.67
C THR A 14 -0.72 7.38 0.05
N ALA A 15 -1.51 8.16 -0.70
CA ALA A 15 -2.56 9.00 -0.14
C ALA A 15 -3.63 8.18 0.59
N GLY A 16 -4.09 7.06 0.01
CA GLY A 16 -5.05 6.18 0.66
C GLY A 16 -4.51 5.55 1.95
N VAL A 17 -3.23 5.16 1.95
CA VAL A 17 -2.56 4.63 3.14
C VAL A 17 -2.49 5.66 4.27
N LEU A 18 -2.12 6.91 3.96
CA LEU A 18 -2.06 8.01 4.93
C LEU A 18 -3.44 8.35 5.50
N GLU A 19 -4.49 8.35 4.68
CA GLU A 19 -5.86 8.58 5.15
C GLU A 19 -6.33 7.46 6.09
N LEU A 20 -6.11 6.19 5.72
CA LEU A 20 -6.48 5.05 6.55
C LEU A 20 -5.76 5.05 7.91
N SER A 21 -4.53 5.56 7.98
CA SER A 21 -3.79 5.64 9.23
C SER A 21 -4.48 6.54 10.27
N GLN A 22 -5.24 7.54 9.82
CA GLN A 22 -5.95 8.48 10.70
C GLN A 22 -7.28 7.92 11.20
N ILE A 23 -7.94 7.06 10.41
CA ILE A 23 -9.26 6.51 10.76
C ILE A 23 -9.19 5.64 12.02
N ASP A 24 -8.13 4.83 12.16
CA ASP A 24 -7.98 3.96 13.34
C ASP A 24 -7.77 4.76 14.62
N GLU A 25 -6.96 5.83 14.57
CA GLU A 25 -6.72 6.72 15.71
C GLU A 25 -8.01 7.40 16.19
N GLN A 26 -8.87 7.79 15.25
CA GLN A 26 -10.10 8.52 15.56
C GLN A 26 -11.23 7.62 16.04
N GLN A 27 -11.40 6.43 15.46
CA GLN A 27 -12.61 5.63 15.69
C GLN A 27 -12.40 4.42 16.61
N LYS A 28 -11.15 3.99 16.88
CA LYS A 28 -10.81 2.81 17.72
C LYS A 28 -11.62 1.54 17.36
N LEU A 29 -12.04 1.42 16.10
CA LEU A 29 -12.92 0.34 15.65
C LEU A 29 -12.17 -0.98 15.44
N ILE A 30 -10.85 -0.93 15.32
CA ILE A 30 -10.07 -2.09 14.91
C ILE A 30 -9.60 -2.89 16.13
N LYS A 31 -10.04 -4.15 16.19
CA LYS A 31 -9.70 -5.10 17.27
C LYS A 31 -8.31 -5.75 17.11
N ARG A 32 -7.62 -5.49 16.01
CA ARG A 32 -6.28 -6.00 15.68
C ARG A 32 -5.33 -4.84 15.49
N SER A 33 -4.06 -5.03 15.83
CA SER A 33 -3.03 -4.04 15.49
C SER A 33 -2.93 -3.90 13.97
N VAL A 34 -2.93 -2.67 13.49
CA VAL A 34 -2.67 -2.34 12.09
C VAL A 34 -1.24 -1.84 11.96
N LEU A 35 -0.53 -2.34 10.96
CA LEU A 35 0.76 -1.78 10.55
C LEU A 35 0.56 -1.13 9.19
N VAL A 36 0.83 0.17 9.14
CA VAL A 36 0.81 0.95 7.90
C VAL A 36 2.23 1.07 7.36
N VAL A 37 2.44 0.74 6.09
CA VAL A 37 3.77 0.74 5.45
C VAL A 37 3.67 1.31 4.05
N CYS A 38 4.54 2.28 3.73
CA CYS A 38 4.79 2.73 2.37
C CYS A 38 6.13 2.16 1.91
N PHE A 39 6.12 1.34 0.85
CA PHE A 39 7.34 0.74 0.31
C PHE A 39 8.01 1.67 -0.71
N ASP A 40 9.34 1.62 -0.76
CA ASP A 40 10.14 2.33 -1.75
C ASP A 40 10.63 1.36 -2.85
N ALA A 41 11.02 1.92 -3.99
CA ALA A 41 11.65 1.21 -5.11
C ALA A 41 10.84 0.02 -5.65
N GLU A 42 9.51 0.16 -5.68
CA GLU A 42 8.56 -0.76 -6.36
C GLU A 42 8.94 -0.89 -7.84
N GLU A 43 9.01 0.25 -8.54
CA GLU A 43 9.33 0.36 -9.97
C GLU A 43 10.74 -0.11 -10.36
N LYS A 44 11.59 -0.37 -9.36
CA LYS A 44 12.93 -0.95 -9.53
C LYS A 44 12.98 -2.45 -9.22
N GLY A 45 11.82 -3.10 -9.10
CA GLY A 45 11.71 -4.54 -8.88
C GLY A 45 11.34 -4.93 -7.44
N LEU A 46 10.45 -4.16 -6.80
CA LEU A 46 9.87 -4.44 -5.49
C LEU A 46 10.89 -4.45 -4.34
N LEU A 47 11.93 -3.62 -4.43
CA LEU A 47 13.08 -3.73 -3.52
C LEU A 47 12.69 -3.48 -2.05
N GLY A 48 11.86 -2.47 -1.78
CA GLY A 48 11.42 -2.16 -0.42
C GLY A 48 10.56 -3.25 0.20
N SER A 49 9.59 -3.81 -0.55
CA SER A 49 8.71 -4.87 -0.04
C SER A 49 9.43 -6.20 0.12
N LYS A 50 10.36 -6.54 -0.78
CA LYS A 50 11.26 -7.70 -0.64
C LYS A 50 12.10 -7.59 0.62
N TYR A 51 12.75 -6.45 0.82
CA TYR A 51 13.56 -6.21 2.01
C TYR A 51 12.73 -6.38 3.29
N TYR A 52 11.51 -5.83 3.31
CA TYR A 52 10.62 -5.98 4.47
C TYR A 52 10.19 -7.43 4.70
N ALA A 53 9.89 -8.21 3.65
CA ALA A 53 9.52 -9.61 3.79
C ALA A 53 10.67 -10.46 4.39
N GLU A 54 11.91 -10.12 4.05
CA GLU A 54 13.11 -10.77 4.57
C GLU A 54 13.51 -10.25 5.97
N ASN A 55 13.23 -8.98 6.28
CA ASN A 55 13.64 -8.29 7.50
C ASN A 55 12.45 -7.57 8.16
N PRO A 56 11.40 -8.29 8.57
CA PRO A 56 10.18 -7.64 9.00
C PRO A 56 10.33 -7.07 10.41
N VAL A 57 9.77 -5.88 10.63
CA VAL A 57 9.78 -5.21 11.95
C VAL A 57 9.06 -6.05 13.02
N ARG A 58 8.08 -6.86 12.61
CA ARG A 58 7.43 -7.89 13.43
C ARG A 58 7.40 -9.20 12.67
N ASN A 59 7.42 -10.33 13.40
CA ASN A 59 7.33 -11.65 12.78
C ASN A 59 6.12 -11.73 11.82
N ILE A 60 6.40 -11.98 10.55
CA ILE A 60 5.40 -12.00 9.48
C ILE A 60 4.34 -13.10 9.68
N SER A 61 4.67 -14.17 10.41
CA SER A 61 3.72 -15.22 10.79
C SER A 61 2.58 -14.72 11.69
N ASN A 62 2.75 -13.56 12.34
CA ASN A 62 1.70 -12.91 13.13
C ASN A 62 0.78 -12.03 12.28
N THR A 63 1.08 -11.82 11.00
CA THR A 63 0.26 -11.04 10.08
C THR A 63 -0.87 -11.91 9.54
N ALA A 64 -2.12 -11.58 9.92
CA ALA A 64 -3.30 -12.31 9.46
C ALA A 64 -3.67 -11.99 7.99
N MET A 65 -3.40 -10.76 7.54
CA MET A 65 -3.72 -10.27 6.20
C MET A 65 -2.84 -9.06 5.86
N MET A 66 -2.58 -8.88 4.57
CA MET A 66 -2.01 -7.67 3.99
C MET A 66 -2.94 -7.15 2.89
N VAL A 67 -3.19 -5.85 2.88
CA VAL A 67 -3.94 -5.17 1.82
C VAL A 67 -2.97 -4.24 1.11
N ASN A 68 -2.81 -4.42 -0.20
CA ASN A 68 -1.97 -3.57 -1.02
C ASN A 68 -2.78 -2.43 -1.63
N MET A 69 -2.21 -1.22 -1.63
CA MET A 69 -2.80 -0.02 -2.23
C MET A 69 -1.93 0.46 -3.38
N ASP A 70 -2.34 0.15 -4.61
CA ASP A 70 -1.62 0.51 -5.82
C ASP A 70 -2.62 0.98 -6.89
N MET A 71 -2.32 2.11 -7.55
CA MET A 71 -3.16 2.75 -8.57
C MET A 71 -4.66 2.85 -8.22
N ILE A 72 -4.98 3.34 -7.02
CA ILE A 72 -6.36 3.48 -6.52
C ILE A 72 -7.03 4.81 -6.91
N GLY A 73 -6.35 5.66 -7.70
CA GLY A 73 -6.82 6.99 -8.07
C GLY A 73 -7.76 7.02 -9.28
N ARG A 74 -7.91 5.90 -10.01
CA ARG A 74 -8.76 5.85 -11.22
C ARG A 74 -10.20 5.50 -10.89
N LEU A 75 -11.09 6.48 -11.08
CA LEU A 75 -12.54 6.25 -11.16
C LEU A 75 -12.88 5.60 -12.52
N LYS A 76 -12.88 4.27 -12.60
CA LYS A 76 -13.56 3.53 -13.68
C LYS A 76 -14.82 2.86 -13.13
N ILE A 77 -15.95 3.11 -13.78
CA ILE A 77 -17.29 2.57 -13.44
C ILE A 77 -17.38 1.05 -13.66
N THR A 78 -16.39 0.43 -14.32
CA THR A 78 -16.32 -1.01 -14.52
C THR A 78 -15.38 -1.67 -13.52
N HIS A 79 -15.93 -2.52 -12.65
CA HIS A 79 -15.20 -3.37 -11.72
C HIS A 79 -14.26 -4.33 -12.47
N LEU A 80 -13.04 -3.89 -12.74
CA LEU A 80 -11.94 -4.77 -13.09
C LEU A 80 -10.79 -4.46 -12.15
N LEU A 81 -10.62 -5.32 -11.16
CA LEU A 81 -9.36 -5.46 -10.43
C LEU A 81 -8.32 -5.93 -11.46
N TRP A 82 -7.63 -4.98 -12.09
CA TRP A 82 -6.48 -5.25 -12.93
C TRP A 82 -5.27 -5.44 -12.02
N TRP A 83 -4.86 -6.70 -11.81
CA TRP A 83 -3.50 -6.99 -11.38
C TRP A 83 -2.65 -7.06 -12.65
N SER A 84 -1.79 -6.07 -12.84
CA SER A 84 -0.82 -6.02 -13.95
C SER A 84 0.56 -5.72 -13.38
N ARG A 85 1.17 -6.75 -12.79
CA ARG A 85 2.59 -7.15 -12.84
C ARG A 85 2.83 -8.26 -11.83
#